data_AF-A0A1H8N213-F1
#
_entry.id   AF-A0A1H8N213-F1
#
_cell.length_a   1.000
_cell.length_b   1.000
_cell.length_c   1.000
_cell.angle_alpha   90.00
_cell.angle_beta   90.00
_cell.angle_gamma   90.00
#
_symmetry.space_group_name_H-M   'P 1'
#
loop_
_entity.id
_entity.type
_entity.pdbx_description
1 polymer ?
#
loop_
_entity_poly.entity_id
_entity_poly.type
_entity_poly.pdbx_seq_one_letter_code
_entity_poly.pdbx_strand_id
1 'polypeptide(L)'
;MSGGLRIGNREAEQVHASCQTEVEVKHGVGLHARPSVTFTRLAKSFPCSIEVAVNGSDVWLNGKSIIKIMGARIRKGSMLKIRADGILAEEAVRALKGLIERNFDEEKKHGRTA
;
A
#
# COMPACT_ATOMS: atom_id res chain seq x y z
N MET A 1 -26.53 0.19 -50.14
CA MET A 1 -25.22 0.87 -50.19
C MET A 1 -25.42 2.19 -49.45
N SER A 2 -24.85 2.50 -48.30
CA SER A 2 -23.74 1.95 -47.52
C SER A 2 -23.97 2.51 -46.10
N GLY A 3 -24.02 1.66 -45.08
CA GLY A 3 -22.85 1.50 -44.21
C GLY A 3 -22.85 2.58 -43.12
N GLY A 4 -23.66 2.36 -42.09
CA GLY A 4 -23.62 3.17 -40.87
C GLY A 4 -22.21 3.15 -40.30
N LEU A 5 -21.63 4.34 -40.15
CA LEU A 5 -20.31 4.53 -39.60
C LEU A 5 -20.37 4.17 -38.11
N ARG A 6 -19.91 2.94 -37.80
CA ARG A 6 -19.65 2.48 -36.44
C ARG A 6 -18.61 3.42 -35.85
N ILE A 7 -19.05 4.38 -35.03
CA ILE A 7 -18.15 5.07 -34.11
C ILE A 7 -17.70 4.00 -33.14
N GLY A 8 -16.49 3.49 -33.38
CA GLY A 8 -15.85 2.52 -32.53
C GLY A 8 -15.74 3.09 -31.13
N ASN A 9 -16.48 2.47 -30.22
CA ASN A 9 -16.40 2.69 -28.79
C ASN A 9 -14.96 2.34 -28.35
N ARG A 10 -14.03 3.30 -28.40
CA ARG A 10 -12.74 3.20 -27.70
C ARG A 10 -12.94 3.66 -26.26
N GLU A 11 -13.83 2.97 -25.55
CA GLU A 11 -13.95 3.11 -24.10
C GLU A 11 -12.95 2.15 -23.46
N ALA A 12 -11.91 2.74 -22.87
CA ALA A 12 -11.15 2.19 -21.74
C ALA A 12 -10.60 0.75 -21.90
N GLU A 13 -9.56 0.59 -22.72
CA GLU A 13 -8.52 -0.40 -22.40
C GLU A 13 -7.63 0.18 -21.29
N GLN A 14 -8.25 0.45 -20.14
CA GLN A 14 -7.54 0.82 -18.93
C GLN A 14 -6.93 -0.47 -18.40
N VAL A 15 -5.68 -0.71 -18.78
CA VAL A 15 -4.85 -1.84 -18.39
C VAL A 15 -5.05 -2.10 -16.88
N HIS A 16 -5.71 -3.21 -16.54
CA HIS A 16 -5.84 -3.65 -15.15
C HIS A 16 -4.46 -4.08 -14.65
N ALA A 17 -3.68 -3.12 -14.18
CA ALA A 17 -2.35 -3.36 -13.63
C ALA A 17 -2.52 -3.95 -12.22
N SER A 18 -1.97 -5.13 -12.00
CA SER A 18 -1.75 -5.70 -10.68
C SER A 18 -0.26 -5.71 -10.39
N CYS A 19 0.13 -5.27 -9.20
CA CYS A 19 1.52 -5.16 -8.78
C CYS A 19 1.67 -5.60 -7.34
N GLN A 20 2.82 -6.19 -7.00
CA GLN A 20 3.14 -6.57 -5.64
C GLN A 20 4.62 -6.34 -5.33
N THR A 21 4.92 -6.11 -4.06
CA THR A 21 6.29 -6.07 -3.53
C THR A 21 6.34 -6.63 -2.12
N GLU A 22 7.54 -6.98 -1.68
CA GLU A 22 7.83 -7.25 -0.28
C GLU A 22 8.76 -6.19 0.31
N VAL A 23 8.60 -5.90 1.60
CA VAL A 23 9.44 -4.96 2.34
C VAL A 23 9.48 -5.32 3.83
N GLU A 24 10.66 -5.22 4.44
CA GLU A 24 10.85 -5.39 5.87
C GLU A 24 10.54 -4.10 6.63
N VAL A 25 9.76 -4.17 7.70
CA VAL A 25 9.49 -3.03 8.58
C VAL A 25 10.65 -2.82 9.54
N LYS A 26 11.42 -1.74 9.34
CA LYS A 26 12.57 -1.41 10.21
C LYS A 26 12.24 -0.41 11.32
N HIS A 27 11.04 0.18 11.28
CA HIS A 27 10.59 1.16 12.27
C HIS A 27 10.58 0.55 13.68
N GLY A 28 11.08 1.30 14.68
CA GLY A 28 11.40 0.76 16.01
C GLY A 28 10.24 0.04 16.71
N VAL A 29 9.02 0.54 16.52
CA VAL A 29 7.79 -0.01 17.14
C VAL A 29 6.91 -0.77 16.13
N GLY A 30 7.16 -0.61 14.82
CA GLY A 30 6.33 -1.12 13.73
C GLY A 30 5.17 -0.17 13.35
N LEU A 31 4.10 -0.71 12.75
CA LEU A 31 2.90 0.08 12.41
C LEU A 31 1.98 0.23 13.64
N HIS A 32 2.36 1.13 14.54
CA HIS A 32 1.45 1.63 15.59
C HIS A 32 0.59 2.80 15.07
N ALA A 33 -0.13 3.50 15.95
CA ALA A 33 -1.12 4.51 15.58
C ALA A 33 -0.63 5.51 14.51
N ARG A 34 0.50 6.19 14.71
CA ARG A 34 0.99 7.22 13.76
C ARG A 34 1.48 6.65 12.41
N PRO A 35 2.43 5.68 12.35
CA PRO A 35 2.78 5.01 11.10
C PRO A 35 1.58 4.42 10.37
N SER A 36 0.59 3.89 11.10
CA SER A 36 -0.65 3.36 10.50
C SER A 36 -1.49 4.45 9.86
N VAL A 37 -1.60 5.63 10.50
CA VAL A 37 -2.28 6.79 9.90
C VAL A 37 -1.54 7.25 8.64
N THR A 38 -0.21 7.39 8.69
CA THR A 38 0.57 7.83 7.53
C THR A 38 0.47 6.84 6.37
N PHE A 39 0.62 5.53 6.65
CA PHE A 39 0.46 4.47 5.66
C PHE A 39 -0.94 4.46 5.04
N THR A 40 -2.00 4.44 5.86
CA THR A 40 -3.37 4.36 5.35
C THR A 40 -3.82 5.63 4.63
N ARG A 41 -3.33 6.80 5.03
CA ARG A 41 -3.57 8.06 4.31
C ARG A 41 -2.95 8.02 2.92
N LEU A 42 -1.70 7.57 2.80
CA LEU A 42 -1.05 7.38 1.50
C LEU A 42 -1.77 6.30 0.68
N ALA A 43 -2.13 5.16 1.27
CA ALA A 43 -2.87 4.12 0.57
C ALA A 43 -4.20 4.65 0.00
N LYS A 44 -4.94 5.46 0.77
CA LYS A 44 -6.23 6.05 0.35
C LYS A 44 -6.11 7.07 -0.78
N SER A 45 -4.94 7.64 -1.06
CA SER A 45 -4.78 8.60 -2.16
C SER A 45 -4.72 7.94 -3.54
N PHE A 46 -4.60 6.61 -3.61
CA PHE A 46 -4.53 5.89 -4.89
C PHE A 46 -5.90 5.31 -5.30
N PRO A 47 -6.27 5.40 -6.59
CA PRO A 47 -7.52 4.89 -7.15
C PRO A 47 -7.48 3.38 -7.46
N CYS A 48 -6.81 2.59 -6.62
CA CYS A 48 -6.71 1.13 -6.75
C CYS A 48 -7.12 0.43 -5.44
N SER A 49 -7.34 -0.89 -5.49
CA SER A 49 -7.33 -1.69 -4.27
C SER A 49 -5.90 -1.84 -3.75
N ILE A 50 -5.73 -1.93 -2.43
CA ILE A 50 -4.44 -2.11 -1.79
C ILE A 50 -4.63 -3.08 -0.63
N GLU A 51 -3.82 -4.12 -0.59
CA GLU A 51 -3.86 -5.14 0.44
C GLU A 51 -2.46 -5.46 0.96
N VAL A 52 -2.41 -5.92 2.21
CA VAL A 52 -1.18 -6.30 2.89
C VAL A 52 -1.32 -7.65 3.57
N ALA A 53 -0.26 -8.45 3.47
CA ALA A 53 -0.07 -9.68 4.23
C ALA A 53 1.21 -9.56 5.06
N VAL A 54 1.21 -10.19 6.25
CA VAL A 54 2.30 -10.08 7.24
C VAL A 54 2.95 -11.43 7.42
N ASN A 55 4.28 -11.48 7.40
CA ASN A 55 5.10 -12.67 7.68
C ASN A 55 4.67 -13.92 6.88
N GLY A 56 4.28 -13.74 5.61
CA GLY A 56 3.87 -14.84 4.75
C GLY A 56 2.48 -15.41 5.04
N SER A 57 1.64 -14.72 5.84
CA SER A 57 0.24 -15.12 6.04
C SER A 57 -0.55 -15.14 4.72
N ASP A 58 -1.45 -16.12 4.57
CA ASP A 58 -2.40 -16.18 3.45
C ASP A 58 -3.55 -15.17 3.59
N VAL A 59 -3.66 -14.50 4.74
CA VAL A 59 -4.70 -13.51 5.00
C VAL A 59 -4.26 -12.14 4.49
N TRP A 60 -4.95 -11.67 3.45
CA TRP A 60 -4.80 -10.32 2.93
C TRP A 60 -5.71 -9.34 3.68
N LEU A 61 -5.13 -8.23 4.13
CA LEU A 61 -5.80 -7.20 4.89
C LEU A 61 -5.93 -5.95 4.03
N ASN A 62 -7.10 -5.30 4.07
CA ASN A 62 -7.31 -4.04 3.36
C ASN A 62 -6.32 -2.95 3.87
N GLY A 63 -5.39 -2.56 3.01
CA GLY A 63 -4.33 -1.60 3.28
C GLY A 63 -4.81 -0.16 3.47
N LYS A 64 -6.06 0.13 3.11
CA LYS A 64 -6.72 1.43 3.33
C LYS A 64 -7.46 1.48 4.68
N SER A 65 -7.61 0.36 5.39
CA SER A 65 -8.31 0.31 6.67
C SER A 65 -7.34 0.40 7.85
N ILE A 66 -7.35 1.53 8.56
CA ILE A 66 -6.54 1.73 9.77
C ILE A 66 -6.82 0.68 10.85
N ILE A 67 -8.08 0.24 10.98
CA ILE A 67 -8.46 -0.80 11.94
C ILE A 67 -7.79 -2.13 11.59
N LYS A 68 -7.80 -2.52 10.30
CA LYS A 68 -7.16 -3.77 9.86
C LYS A 68 -5.63 -3.70 10.01
N ILE A 69 -5.02 -2.57 9.62
CA ILE A 69 -3.57 -2.36 9.75
C ILE A 69 -3.11 -2.42 11.20
N MET A 70 -3.77 -1.69 12.10
CA MET A 70 -3.41 -1.72 13.52
C MET A 70 -3.69 -3.08 14.16
N GLY A 71 -4.80 -3.72 13.76
CA GLY A 71 -5.17 -5.06 14.22
C GLY A 71 -4.18 -6.15 13.81
N ALA A 72 -3.44 -5.95 12.71
CA ALA A 72 -2.42 -6.87 12.21
C ALA A 72 -1.16 -6.95 13.08
N ARG A 73 -1.01 -6.02 14.05
CA ARG A 73 0.13 -5.97 15.00
C ARG A 73 1.50 -6.06 14.31
N ILE A 74 1.67 -5.36 13.19
CA ILE A 74 2.92 -5.35 12.42
C ILE A 74 4.03 -4.71 13.25
N ARG A 75 5.10 -5.45 13.54
CA ARG A 75 6.22 -5.02 14.38
C ARG A 75 7.49 -4.81 13.55
N LYS A 76 8.52 -4.28 14.21
CA LYS A 76 9.87 -4.28 13.64
C LYS A 76 10.28 -5.71 13.26
N GLY A 77 10.89 -5.86 12.09
CA GLY A 77 11.31 -7.15 11.53
C GLY A 77 10.18 -7.92 10.85
N SER A 78 8.94 -7.42 10.87
CA SER A 78 7.87 -8.03 10.08
C SER A 78 8.13 -7.86 8.58
N MET A 79 7.97 -8.94 7.82
CA MET A 79 7.97 -8.89 6.36
C MET A 79 6.55 -8.58 5.88
N LEU A 80 6.38 -7.45 5.20
CA LEU A 80 5.11 -7.07 4.59
C LEU A 80 5.12 -7.40 3.11
N LYS A 81 4.11 -8.13 2.66
CA LYS A 81 3.75 -8.20 1.25
C LYS A 81 2.67 -7.15 0.99
N ILE A 82 2.89 -6.29 0.01
CA ILE A 82 1.94 -5.27 -0.40
C ILE A 82 1.54 -5.59 -1.83
N ARG A 83 0.24 -5.66 -2.10
CA ARG A 83 -0.28 -5.75 -3.47
C ARG A 83 -1.28 -4.65 -3.74
N ALA A 84 -1.33 -4.21 -4.99
CA ALA A 84 -2.34 -3.30 -5.48
C ALA A 84 -2.90 -3.82 -6.81
N ASP A 85 -4.19 -3.57 -7.02
CA ASP A 85 -4.89 -3.90 -8.26
C ASP A 85 -5.76 -2.72 -8.68
N GLY A 86 -5.58 -2.27 -9.92
CA GLY A 86 -6.33 -1.19 -10.53
C GLY A 86 -5.46 -0.02 -11.00
N ILE A 87 -6.09 1.15 -11.13
CA ILE A 87 -5.46 2.35 -11.69
C ILE A 87 -4.35 2.85 -10.75
N LEU A 88 -3.14 3.04 -11.28
CA LEU A 88 -1.93 3.42 -10.54
C LEU A 88 -1.43 2.38 -9.51
N ALA A 89 -1.70 1.08 -9.74
CA ALA A 89 -1.27 0.02 -8.83
C ALA A 89 0.26 -0.02 -8.63
N GLU A 90 1.04 0.15 -9.69
CA GLU A 90 2.51 0.12 -9.60
C GLU A 90 3.04 1.29 -8.78
N GLU A 91 2.54 2.50 -9.04
CA GLU A 91 2.88 3.71 -8.30
C GLU A 91 2.47 3.60 -6.83
N ALA A 92 1.31 3.04 -6.55
CA ALA A 92 0.83 2.81 -5.19
C ALA A 92 1.78 1.90 -4.41
N VAL A 93 2.16 0.76 -4.99
CA VAL A 93 3.10 -0.19 -4.38
C VAL A 93 4.47 0.45 -4.16
N ARG A 94 4.99 1.17 -5.16
CA ARG A 94 6.28 1.86 -5.07
C ARG A 94 6.29 2.93 -3.98
N ALA A 95 5.23 3.75 -3.90
CA ALA A 95 5.11 4.81 -2.92
C ALA A 95 5.00 4.25 -1.48
N LEU A 96 4.20 3.19 -1.28
CA LEU A 96 4.04 2.56 0.03
C LEU A 96 5.31 1.86 0.49
N LYS A 97 6.01 1.15 -0.41
CA LYS A 97 7.33 0.58 -0.12
C LYS A 97 8.31 1.66 0.31
N GLY A 98 8.41 2.74 -0.48
CA GLY A 98 9.30 3.86 -0.17
C GLY A 98 8.97 4.52 1.17
N LEU A 99 7.69 4.66 1.54
CA LEU A 99 7.29 5.17 2.84
C LEU A 99 7.79 4.27 3.99
N ILE A 100 7.67 2.94 3.85
CA ILE A 100 8.15 1.98 4.85
C ILE A 100 9.67 2.03 4.97
N GLU A 101 10.38 2.10 3.84
CA GLU A 101 11.84 2.21 3.81
C GLU A 101 12.34 3.51 4.45
N ARG A 102 11.59 4.61 4.31
CA ARG A 102 11.84 5.87 5.02
C ARG A 102 11.32 5.88 6.47
N ASN A 103 10.98 4.72 7.03
CA ASN A 103 10.50 4.59 8.41
C ASN A 103 9.26 5.46 8.71
N PHE A 104 8.32 5.54 7.76
CA PHE A 104 7.08 6.32 7.86
C PHE A 104 7.28 7.82 8.07
N ASP A 105 8.48 8.31 7.70
CA ASP A 105 8.92 9.69 7.92
C ASP A 105 8.88 10.09 9.42
N GLU A 106 8.96 9.11 10.33
CA GLU A 106 9.14 9.32 11.77
C GLU A 106 10.64 9.17 12.12
N GLU A 107 11.34 10.29 12.28
CA GLU A 107 12.71 10.28 12.83
C GLU A 107 12.73 9.64 14.22
N LYS A 108 13.74 8.80 14.49
CA LYS A 108 14.05 8.37 15.85
C LYS A 108 14.43 9.61 16.66
N LYS A 109 13.50 10.13 17.46
CA LYS A 109 13.90 10.98 18.59
C LYS A 109 14.85 10.14 19.45
N HIS A 110 16.13 10.48 19.39
CA HIS A 110 17.14 10.00 20.34
C HIS A 110 16.53 10.11 21.74
N GLY A 111 16.71 9.04 22.53
CA GLY A 111 16.28 9.03 23.92
C GLY A 111 16.74 10.30 24.61
N ARG A 112 15.86 10.92 25.38
CA ARG A 112 16.29 11.91 26.34
C ARG A 112 17.19 11.16 27.33
N THR A 113 18.49 11.29 27.15
CA THR A 113 19.46 11.12 28.23
C THR A 113 19.22 12.29 29.18
N ALA A 114 18.60 11.99 30.32
CA ALA A 114 18.70 12.76 31.56
C ALA A 114 18.19 11.86 32.68
#